data_AF-A0A1V6EAF9-F1
#
_entry.id   AF-A0A1V6EAF9-F1
#
_cell.length_a   1.000
_cell.length_b   1.000
_cell.length_c   1.000
_cell.angle_alpha   90.00
_cell.angle_beta   90.00
_cell.angle_gamma   90.00
#
_symmetry.space_group_name_H-M   'P 1'
#
loop_
_entity.id
_entity.type
_entity.pdbx_description
1 polymer ?
#
loop_
_entity_poly.entity_id
_entity_poly.type
_entity_poly.pdbx_seq_one_letter_code
_entity_poly.pdbx_strand_id
1 'polypeptide(L)'
;MNRIPMALASALLAGVLARFGLQAFSAAQTALPLVVLMLASYVIARRLLPRYAVPVTLVAGVTLAAFKGQMAWSAVSFELAVPVFTAPQFSVSALVSLALPLFVVTMASQNLPGVAVMRATGYDMPVSRLITMTGLATLVLAPFGAFALNFSAITAAICMGPEAHEDPKKRYTAAVSCGAIYTVLGLFGAVVTGLLTAFPKELVAAIAGLALLGSIGNGLAVAVKDESHREAALITFLVTLSGVVVAGIGSAFWGVVAGSLALLVQQYGSRTSD
;
A
#
# COMPACT_ATOMS: atom_id res chain seq x y z
N MET A 1 17.61 -7.56 12.48
CA MET A 1 16.72 -6.87 11.52
C MET A 1 17.42 -6.49 10.20
N ASN A 2 18.63 -7.00 9.88
CA ASN A 2 19.38 -6.64 8.65
C ASN A 2 19.49 -7.79 7.62
N ARG A 3 18.51 -8.70 7.53
CA ARG A 3 18.65 -9.91 6.68
C ARG A 3 17.96 -9.83 5.32
N ILE A 4 17.01 -8.91 5.11
CA ILE A 4 16.38 -8.69 3.81
C ILE A 4 16.81 -7.29 3.35
N PRO A 5 17.54 -7.17 2.23
CA PRO A 5 17.92 -5.86 1.70
C PRO A 5 16.70 -5.02 1.37
N MET A 6 16.78 -3.73 1.67
CA MET A 6 15.71 -2.77 1.34
C MET A 6 15.34 -2.79 -0.15
N ALA A 7 16.29 -3.14 -1.02
CA ALA A 7 16.08 -3.31 -2.45
C ALA A 7 15.01 -4.38 -2.76
N LEU A 8 15.09 -5.57 -2.15
CA LEU A 8 14.13 -6.66 -2.36
C LEU A 8 12.76 -6.33 -1.77
N ALA A 9 12.72 -5.73 -0.58
CA ALA A 9 11.46 -5.31 0.03
C ALA A 9 10.74 -4.23 -0.80
N SER A 10 11.50 -3.28 -1.35
CA SER A 10 10.97 -2.22 -2.21
C SER A 10 10.52 -2.77 -3.56
N ALA A 11 11.25 -3.74 -4.12
CA ALA A 11 10.88 -4.44 -5.35
C ALA A 11 9.60 -5.26 -5.18
N LEU A 12 9.45 -5.97 -4.06
CA LEU A 12 8.24 -6.70 -3.69
C LEU A 12 7.03 -5.77 -3.63
N LEU A 13 7.14 -4.65 -2.90
CA LEU A 13 6.09 -3.64 -2.81
C LEU A 13 5.74 -3.08 -4.20
N ALA A 14 6.76 -2.68 -4.97
CA ALA A 14 6.58 -2.18 -6.32
C ALA A 14 5.89 -3.20 -7.23
N GLY A 15 6.24 -4.49 -7.14
CA GLY A 15 5.64 -5.56 -7.95
C GLY A 15 4.16 -5.79 -7.63
N VAL A 16 3.80 -5.83 -6.34
CA VAL A 16 2.39 -5.96 -5.92
C VAL A 16 1.58 -4.77 -6.42
N LEU A 17 2.09 -3.55 -6.25
CA LEU A 17 1.39 -2.33 -6.65
C LEU A 17 1.33 -2.17 -8.19
N ALA A 18 2.39 -2.54 -8.91
CA ALA A 18 2.47 -2.43 -10.36
C ALA A 18 1.40 -3.28 -11.06
N ARG A 19 0.91 -4.36 -10.44
CA ARG A 19 -0.22 -5.12 -10.97
C ARG A 19 -1.50 -4.28 -11.08
N PHE A 20 -1.78 -3.40 -10.11
CA PHE A 20 -2.87 -2.43 -10.19
C PHE A 20 -2.61 -1.39 -11.29
N GLY A 21 -1.35 -0.96 -11.43
CA GLY A 21 -0.93 -0.09 -12.54
C GLY A 21 -1.21 -0.72 -13.91
N LEU A 22 -0.86 -1.99 -14.10
CA LEU A 22 -1.16 -2.73 -15.34
C LEU A 22 -2.66 -2.83 -15.57
N GLN A 23 -3.45 -3.18 -14.54
CA GLN A 23 -4.90 -3.27 -14.64
C GLN A 23 -5.55 -1.94 -15.05
N ALA A 24 -5.04 -0.80 -14.57
CA ALA A 24 -5.51 0.52 -14.97
C ALA A 24 -5.37 0.76 -16.49
N PHE A 25 -4.25 0.35 -17.08
CA PHE A 25 -4.05 0.50 -18.52
C PHE A 25 -4.73 -0.62 -19.33
N SER A 26 -4.85 -1.84 -18.78
CA SER A 26 -5.64 -2.91 -19.40
C SER A 26 -7.13 -2.54 -19.51
N ALA A 27 -7.67 -1.75 -18.57
CA ALA A 27 -9.03 -1.21 -18.66
C ALA A 27 -9.26 -0.33 -19.90
N ALA A 28 -8.19 0.19 -20.53
CA ALA A 28 -8.31 0.92 -21.78
C ALA A 28 -8.78 0.05 -22.94
N GLN A 29 -8.62 -1.28 -22.86
CA GLN A 29 -9.12 -2.20 -23.89
C GLN A 29 -10.65 -2.19 -23.99
N THR A 30 -11.36 -1.96 -22.88
CA THR A 30 -12.83 -1.94 -22.82
C THR A 30 -13.40 -0.53 -22.66
N ALA A 31 -12.64 0.41 -22.06
CA ALA A 31 -13.09 1.76 -21.77
C ALA A 31 -12.05 2.85 -22.10
N LEU A 32 -11.46 2.80 -23.30
CA LEU A 32 -10.41 3.74 -23.75
C LEU A 32 -10.72 5.22 -23.44
N PRO A 33 -11.91 5.79 -23.74
CA PRO A 33 -12.16 7.21 -23.49
C PRO A 33 -12.09 7.59 -22.00
N LEU A 34 -12.52 6.67 -21.13
CA LEU A 34 -12.49 6.88 -19.68
C LEU A 34 -11.05 6.88 -19.16
N VAL A 35 -10.26 5.88 -19.55
CA VAL A 35 -8.86 5.77 -19.10
C VAL A 35 -8.03 6.93 -19.61
N VAL A 36 -8.22 7.36 -20.87
CA VAL A 36 -7.52 8.52 -21.43
C VAL A 36 -7.89 9.80 -20.69
N LEU A 37 -9.17 10.04 -20.40
CA LEU A 37 -9.61 11.20 -19.61
C LEU A 37 -9.00 11.21 -18.22
N MET A 38 -9.02 10.05 -17.54
CA MET A 38 -8.47 9.91 -16.20
C MET A 38 -6.95 10.11 -16.18
N LEU A 39 -6.22 9.56 -17.16
CA LEU A 39 -4.78 9.77 -17.28
C LEU A 39 -4.44 11.24 -17.59
N ALA A 40 -5.15 11.87 -18.54
CA ALA A 40 -4.92 13.27 -18.90
C ALA A 40 -5.19 14.20 -17.71
N SER A 41 -6.33 14.03 -17.04
CA SER A 41 -6.66 14.80 -15.84
C SER A 41 -5.64 14.58 -14.72
N TYR A 42 -5.17 13.34 -14.53
CA TYR A 42 -4.12 13.02 -13.57
C TYR A 42 -2.82 13.78 -13.87
N VAL A 43 -2.32 13.72 -15.11
CA VAL A 43 -1.04 14.35 -15.49
C VAL A 43 -1.14 15.87 -15.39
N ILE A 44 -2.24 16.46 -15.87
CA ILE A 44 -2.48 17.91 -15.78
C ILE A 44 -2.57 18.35 -14.31
N ALA A 45 -3.37 17.66 -13.51
CA ALA A 45 -3.53 17.97 -12.10
C ALA A 45 -2.22 17.74 -11.32
N ARG A 46 -1.40 16.75 -11.69
CA ARG A 46 -0.10 16.54 -11.07
C ARG A 46 0.89 17.68 -11.33
N ARG A 47 0.73 18.41 -12.44
CA ARG A 47 1.52 19.63 -12.73
C ARG A 47 0.96 20.86 -12.01
N LEU A 48 -0.35 21.06 -12.03
CA LEU A 48 -0.99 22.30 -11.56
C LEU A 48 -1.35 22.26 -10.07
N LEU A 49 -1.82 21.11 -9.59
CA LEU A 49 -2.38 20.90 -8.26
C LEU A 49 -1.94 19.52 -7.71
N PRO A 50 -0.65 19.27 -7.44
CA PRO A 50 -0.12 17.93 -7.11
C PRO A 50 -0.86 17.23 -5.97
N ARG A 51 -1.29 18.00 -4.95
CA ARG A 51 -2.05 17.51 -3.79
C ARG A 51 -3.45 16.98 -4.15
N TYR A 52 -4.03 17.45 -5.25
CA TYR A 52 -5.38 17.12 -5.70
C TYR A 52 -5.42 16.25 -6.95
N ALA A 53 -4.28 15.71 -7.41
CA ALA A 53 -4.22 14.93 -8.63
C ALA A 53 -5.19 13.74 -8.64
N VAL A 54 -5.19 12.93 -7.58
CA VAL A 54 -6.09 11.77 -7.46
C VAL A 54 -7.57 12.18 -7.33
N PRO A 55 -7.96 13.13 -6.44
CA PRO A 55 -9.31 13.65 -6.39
C PRO A 55 -9.84 14.18 -7.73
N VAL A 56 -9.03 14.97 -8.44
CA VAL A 56 -9.42 15.54 -9.75
C VAL A 56 -9.65 14.44 -10.78
N THR A 57 -8.76 13.44 -10.83
CA THR A 57 -8.91 12.27 -11.70
C THR A 57 -10.19 11.48 -11.41
N LEU A 58 -10.50 11.28 -10.13
CA LEU A 58 -11.72 10.59 -9.71
C LEU A 58 -12.96 11.36 -10.16
N VAL A 59 -13.00 12.67 -9.91
CA VAL A 59 -14.12 13.53 -10.32
C VAL A 59 -14.32 13.48 -11.84
N ALA A 60 -13.24 13.57 -12.62
CA ALA A 60 -13.32 13.48 -14.08
C ALA A 60 -13.88 12.12 -14.55
N GLY A 61 -13.40 11.02 -13.96
CA GLY A 61 -13.88 9.67 -14.26
C GLY A 61 -15.35 9.46 -13.89
N VAL A 62 -15.75 9.84 -12.68
CA VAL A 62 -17.13 9.74 -12.19
C VAL A 62 -18.08 10.58 -13.05
N THR A 63 -17.67 11.80 -13.41
CA THR A 63 -18.46 12.70 -14.27
C THR A 63 -18.75 12.03 -15.61
N LEU A 64 -17.73 11.48 -16.28
CA LEU A 64 -17.91 10.79 -17.56
C LEU A 64 -18.79 9.54 -17.42
N ALA A 65 -18.56 8.71 -16.39
CA ALA A 65 -19.34 7.50 -16.15
C ALA A 65 -20.82 7.81 -15.86
N ALA A 66 -21.08 8.87 -15.09
CA ALA A 66 -22.43 9.35 -14.80
C ALA A 66 -23.13 9.88 -16.07
N PHE A 67 -22.44 10.68 -16.90
CA PHE A 67 -23.00 11.16 -18.18
C PHE A 67 -23.32 10.02 -19.15
N LYS A 68 -22.56 8.92 -19.10
CA LYS A 68 -22.82 7.72 -19.91
C LYS A 68 -23.88 6.78 -19.30
N GLY A 69 -24.45 7.11 -18.14
CA GLY A 69 -25.44 6.27 -17.46
C GLY A 69 -24.89 4.93 -16.98
N GLN A 70 -23.58 4.81 -16.77
CA GLN A 70 -22.92 3.54 -16.41
C GLN A 70 -22.87 3.29 -14.90
N MET A 71 -23.56 4.12 -14.12
CA MET A 71 -23.53 4.11 -12.66
C MET A 71 -24.65 3.23 -12.11
N ALA A 72 -24.29 2.21 -11.33
CA ALA A 72 -25.24 1.33 -10.67
C ALA A 72 -25.67 1.91 -9.31
N TRP A 73 -26.40 3.02 -9.32
CA TRP A 73 -26.78 3.77 -8.10
C TRP A 73 -27.56 2.94 -7.08
N SER A 74 -28.25 1.88 -7.51
CA SER A 74 -28.95 0.95 -6.61
C SER A 74 -28.02 0.20 -5.66
N ALA A 75 -26.71 0.17 -5.92
CA ALA A 75 -25.71 -0.43 -5.04
C ALA A 75 -25.29 0.49 -3.88
N VAL A 76 -25.69 1.77 -3.91
CA VAL A 76 -25.37 2.72 -2.85
C VAL A 76 -26.46 2.67 -1.79
N SER A 77 -26.19 1.97 -0.69
CA SER A 77 -26.99 2.06 0.53
C SER A 77 -26.32 2.99 1.54
N PHE A 78 -27.13 3.83 2.21
CA PHE A 78 -26.64 4.64 3.32
C PHE A 78 -26.69 3.80 4.59
N GLU A 79 -25.64 3.01 4.79
CA GLU A 79 -25.49 2.14 5.95
C GLU A 79 -24.16 2.42 6.65
N LEU A 80 -24.16 2.31 7.97
CA LEU A 80 -22.94 2.40 8.77
C LEU A 80 -22.23 1.05 8.77
N ALA A 81 -20.91 1.07 8.70
CA ALA A 81 -20.09 -0.12 8.83
C ALA A 81 -20.27 -0.70 10.24
N VAL A 82 -20.83 -1.91 10.32
CA VAL A 82 -20.96 -2.67 11.56
C VAL A 82 -19.90 -3.77 11.62
N PRO A 83 -19.30 -4.04 12.79
CA PRO A 83 -18.34 -5.12 12.93
C PRO A 83 -19.06 -6.47 12.77
N VAL A 84 -18.71 -7.22 11.73
CA VAL A 84 -19.22 -8.58 11.49
C VAL A 84 -18.15 -9.58 11.91
N PHE A 85 -18.50 -10.47 12.83
CA PHE A 85 -17.59 -11.52 13.25
C PHE A 85 -17.41 -12.54 12.12
N THR A 86 -16.18 -12.68 11.65
CA THR A 86 -15.74 -13.66 10.67
C THR A 86 -14.81 -14.65 11.37
N ALA A 87 -15.24 -15.90 11.48
CA ALA A 87 -14.44 -16.93 12.14
C ALA A 87 -13.09 -17.14 11.41
N PRO A 88 -11.95 -17.14 12.12
CA PRO A 88 -10.64 -17.28 11.49
C PRO A 88 -10.49 -18.67 10.87
N GLN A 89 -10.03 -18.71 9.62
CA GLN A 89 -9.66 -19.94 8.93
C GLN A 89 -8.15 -19.97 8.72
N PHE A 90 -7.50 -21.01 9.22
CA PHE A 90 -6.06 -21.16 9.13
C PHE A 90 -5.68 -21.96 7.89
N SER A 91 -4.76 -21.42 7.10
CA SER A 91 -4.22 -22.09 5.91
C SER A 91 -2.73 -21.84 5.83
N VAL A 92 -1.95 -22.92 5.68
CA VAL A 92 -0.49 -22.83 5.48
C VAL A 92 -0.18 -22.09 4.18
N SER A 93 -0.95 -22.33 3.12
CA SER A 93 -0.80 -21.61 1.86
C SER A 93 -1.04 -20.11 2.05
N ALA A 94 -2.10 -19.69 2.76
CA ALA A 94 -2.37 -18.27 3.01
C ALA A 94 -1.30 -17.63 3.92
N LEU A 95 -0.82 -18.37 4.92
CA LEU A 95 0.26 -17.94 5.80
C LEU A 95 1.54 -17.62 5.00
N VAL A 96 1.94 -18.54 4.12
CA VAL A 96 3.18 -18.41 3.33
C VAL A 96 3.02 -17.41 2.18
N SER A 97 1.87 -17.38 1.51
CA SER A 97 1.65 -16.57 0.30
C SER A 97 1.26 -15.14 0.57
N LEU A 98 0.57 -14.88 1.67
CA LEU A 98 -0.02 -13.57 1.97
C LEU A 98 0.53 -13.03 3.28
N ALA A 99 0.39 -13.77 4.38
CA ALA A 99 0.73 -13.24 5.70
C ALA A 99 2.23 -12.92 5.84
N LEU A 100 3.12 -13.82 5.41
CA LEU A 100 4.56 -13.59 5.46
C LEU A 100 5.01 -12.42 4.54
N PRO A 101 4.64 -12.37 3.24
CA PRO A 101 4.99 -11.21 2.40
C PRO A 101 4.43 -9.90 2.92
N LEU A 102 3.15 -9.87 3.35
CA LEU A 102 2.55 -8.66 3.91
C LEU A 102 3.26 -8.23 5.19
N PHE A 103 3.61 -9.17 6.08
CA PHE A 103 4.41 -8.87 7.27
C PHE A 103 5.76 -8.25 6.91
N VAL A 104 6.50 -8.83 5.97
CA VAL A 104 7.81 -8.31 5.52
C VAL A 104 7.66 -6.91 4.94
N VAL A 105 6.68 -6.71 4.05
CA VAL A 105 6.40 -5.40 3.44
C VAL A 105 6.04 -4.39 4.52
N THR A 106 5.11 -4.70 5.42
CA THR A 106 4.71 -3.83 6.52
C THR A 106 5.89 -3.48 7.43
N MET A 107 6.75 -4.44 7.74
CA MET A 107 7.93 -4.18 8.57
C MET A 107 8.91 -3.24 7.85
N ALA A 108 9.16 -3.46 6.57
CA ALA A 108 10.15 -2.72 5.80
C ALA A 108 9.67 -1.31 5.37
N SER A 109 8.43 -1.17 4.92
CA SER A 109 7.92 0.09 4.36
C SER A 109 7.22 0.99 5.36
N GLN A 110 6.68 0.43 6.45
CA GLN A 110 5.84 1.16 7.39
C GLN A 110 6.48 1.23 8.78
N ASN A 111 6.71 0.08 9.43
CA ASN A 111 7.21 0.07 10.81
C ASN A 111 8.64 0.63 10.92
N LEU A 112 9.55 0.20 10.05
CA LEU A 112 10.94 0.68 10.10
C LEU A 112 11.06 2.18 9.81
N PRO A 113 10.44 2.75 8.75
CA PRO A 113 10.44 4.19 8.55
C PRO A 113 9.69 4.95 9.64
N GLY A 114 8.59 4.41 10.18
CA GLY A 114 7.90 5.00 11.34
C GLY A 114 8.81 5.11 12.58
N VAL A 115 9.61 4.08 12.85
CA VAL A 115 10.63 4.12 13.92
C VAL A 115 11.73 5.13 13.62
N ALA A 116 12.18 5.22 12.36
CA ALA A 116 13.19 6.19 11.96
C ALA A 116 12.71 7.64 12.17
N VAL A 117 11.47 7.94 11.76
CA VAL A 117 10.83 9.24 12.02
C VAL A 117 10.75 9.53 13.51
N MET A 118 10.24 8.58 14.30
CA MET A 118 10.12 8.73 15.75
C MET A 118 11.45 9.13 16.41
N ARG A 119 12.53 8.44 16.05
CA ARG A 119 13.90 8.74 16.51
C ARG A 119 14.41 10.09 15.99
N ALA A 120 14.19 10.41 14.71
CA ALA A 120 14.62 11.68 14.10
C ALA A 120 13.94 12.89 14.75
N THR A 121 12.69 12.72 15.23
CA THR A 121 11.94 13.75 15.96
C THR A 121 12.24 13.80 17.46
N GLY A 122 13.18 12.99 17.96
CA GLY A 122 13.64 13.03 19.35
C GLY A 122 12.76 12.26 20.36
N TYR A 123 11.84 11.41 19.89
CA TYR A 123 11.05 10.55 20.78
C TYR A 123 11.78 9.21 21.02
N ASP A 124 12.25 9.00 22.25
CA ASP A 124 12.77 7.71 22.70
C ASP A 124 11.64 6.87 23.32
N MET A 125 11.16 5.89 22.56
CA MET A 125 10.01 5.06 22.91
C MET A 125 10.36 3.58 22.77
N PRO A 126 9.73 2.69 23.57
CA PRO A 126 10.00 1.26 23.52
C PRO A 126 9.40 0.61 22.27
N VAL A 127 10.12 0.69 21.13
CA VAL A 127 9.69 0.22 19.79
C VAL A 127 9.09 -1.17 19.82
N SER A 128 9.76 -2.12 20.49
CA SER A 128 9.29 -3.51 20.54
C SER A 128 7.91 -3.62 21.19
N ARG A 129 7.66 -2.88 22.28
CA ARG A 129 6.35 -2.91 22.95
C ARG A 129 5.27 -2.30 22.07
N LEU A 130 5.56 -1.19 21.40
CA LEU A 130 4.62 -0.52 20.51
C LEU A 130 4.22 -1.42 19.33
N ILE A 131 5.18 -2.10 18.70
CA ILE A 131 4.89 -3.07 17.62
C ILE A 131 4.10 -4.27 18.15
N THR A 132 4.41 -4.77 19.35
CA THR A 132 3.62 -5.84 19.98
C THR A 132 2.19 -5.39 20.24
N MET A 133 1.97 -4.15 20.70
CA MET A 133 0.63 -3.61 20.92
C MET A 133 -0.18 -3.53 19.62
N THR A 134 0.39 -3.04 18.52
CA THR A 134 -0.33 -3.00 17.23
C THR A 134 -0.59 -4.41 16.69
N GLY A 135 0.32 -5.36 16.93
CA GLY A 135 0.13 -6.77 16.59
C GLY A 135 -1.02 -7.41 17.38
N LEU A 136 -1.08 -7.21 18.69
CA LEU A 136 -2.17 -7.70 19.54
C LEU A 136 -3.51 -7.07 19.16
N ALA A 137 -3.53 -5.76 18.90
CA ALA A 137 -4.73 -5.08 18.41
C ALA A 137 -5.20 -5.67 17.08
N THR A 138 -4.27 -5.93 16.15
CA THR A 138 -4.59 -6.60 14.87
C THR A 138 -5.14 -7.99 15.10
N LEU A 139 -4.54 -8.79 15.99
CA LEU A 139 -5.00 -10.15 16.29
C LEU A 139 -6.43 -10.18 16.84
N VAL A 140 -6.75 -9.28 17.78
CA VAL A 140 -8.07 -9.18 18.41
C VAL A 140 -9.12 -8.67 17.42
N LEU A 141 -8.75 -7.72 16.56
CA LEU A 141 -9.68 -7.07 15.62
C LEU A 141 -9.75 -7.78 14.25
N ALA A 142 -8.85 -8.73 13.95
CA ALA A 142 -8.84 -9.47 12.69
C ALA A 142 -10.17 -10.17 12.37
N PRO A 143 -10.87 -10.83 13.33
CA PRO A 143 -12.20 -11.40 13.07
C PRO A 143 -13.25 -10.36 12.67
N PHE A 144 -13.03 -9.08 12.97
CA PHE A 144 -13.94 -7.98 12.64
C PHE A 144 -13.49 -7.18 11.39
N GLY A 145 -12.55 -7.74 10.61
CA GLY A 145 -12.09 -7.14 9.36
C GLY A 145 -10.90 -6.19 9.48
N ALA A 146 -10.32 -6.02 10.67
CA ALA A 146 -9.09 -5.23 10.80
C ALA A 146 -7.89 -6.03 10.28
N PHE A 147 -7.35 -5.61 9.14
CA PHE A 147 -6.12 -6.17 8.59
C PHE A 147 -4.95 -5.19 8.74
N ALA A 148 -3.84 -5.67 9.32
CA ALA A 148 -2.54 -5.00 9.39
C ALA A 148 -2.51 -3.61 10.06
N LEU A 149 -2.72 -3.51 11.38
CA LEU A 149 -2.46 -2.27 12.13
C LEU A 149 -0.95 -2.12 12.38
N ASN A 150 -0.37 -1.00 11.95
CA ASN A 150 1.07 -0.74 11.97
C ASN A 150 1.38 0.76 12.11
N PHE A 151 2.65 1.12 12.21
CA PHE A 151 3.05 2.54 12.21
C PHE A 151 2.89 3.13 10.81
N SER A 152 2.35 4.33 10.71
CA SER A 152 2.36 5.08 9.45
C SER A 152 3.60 5.94 9.37
N ALA A 153 4.44 5.78 8.35
CA ALA A 153 5.67 6.57 8.22
C ALA A 153 5.39 8.07 7.97
N ILE A 154 4.52 8.37 7.00
CA ILE A 154 4.27 9.73 6.52
C ILE A 154 3.43 10.51 7.53
N THR A 155 2.30 9.95 7.97
CA THR A 155 1.42 10.66 8.90
C THR A 155 2.07 10.81 10.28
N ALA A 156 2.94 9.87 10.69
CA ALA A 156 3.71 10.02 11.91
C ALA A 156 4.67 11.21 11.84
N ALA A 157 5.34 11.44 10.70
CA ALA A 157 6.23 12.59 10.54
C ALA A 157 5.46 13.91 10.67
N ILE A 158 4.25 13.98 10.10
CA ILE A 158 3.37 15.15 10.22
C ILE A 158 2.91 15.34 11.67
N CYS A 159 2.48 14.26 12.34
CA CYS A 159 1.97 14.35 13.71
C CYS A 159 3.07 14.62 14.75
N MET A 160 4.31 14.22 14.47
CA MET A 160 5.47 14.45 15.36
C MET A 160 6.24 15.72 15.01
N GLY A 161 5.91 16.39 13.90
CA GLY A 161 6.53 17.64 13.47
C GLY A 161 6.15 18.85 14.35
N PRO A 162 6.96 19.92 14.33
CA PRO A 162 6.68 21.16 15.07
C PRO A 162 5.38 21.84 14.63
N GLU A 163 4.89 21.56 13.43
CA GLU A 163 3.63 22.08 12.89
C GLU A 163 2.41 21.55 13.65
N ALA A 164 2.52 20.38 14.31
CA ALA A 164 1.44 19.81 15.09
C ALA A 164 1.21 20.58 16.41
N HIS A 165 2.30 20.92 17.09
CA HIS A 165 2.31 21.72 18.31
C HIS A 165 3.76 22.12 18.66
N GLU A 166 3.98 23.32 19.20
CA GLU A 166 5.31 23.78 19.62
C GLU A 166 5.90 22.84 20.70
N ASP A 167 5.17 22.65 21.81
CA ASP A 167 5.49 21.66 22.87
C ASP A 167 5.45 20.21 22.35
N PRO A 168 6.60 19.49 22.30
CA PRO A 168 6.68 18.11 21.87
C PRO A 168 5.82 17.15 22.70
N LYS A 169 5.54 17.45 23.98
CA LYS A 169 4.71 16.60 24.83
C LYS A 169 3.22 16.67 24.48
N LYS A 170 2.80 17.67 23.69
CA LYS A 170 1.39 17.88 23.30
C LYS A 170 1.08 17.49 21.86
N ARG A 171 2.08 17.09 21.07
CA ARG A 171 1.91 16.69 19.67
C ARG A 171 1.04 15.45 19.47
N TYR A 172 0.84 14.63 20.50
CA TYR A 172 -0.08 13.48 20.45
C TYR A 172 -1.52 13.88 20.08
N THR A 173 -1.92 15.13 20.35
CA THR A 173 -3.25 15.64 19.98
C THR A 173 -3.52 15.58 18.48
N ALA A 174 -2.51 15.78 17.64
CA ALA A 174 -2.63 15.62 16.19
C ALA A 174 -2.93 14.16 15.81
N ALA A 175 -2.24 13.20 16.44
CA ALA A 175 -2.49 11.78 16.23
C ALA A 175 -3.88 11.35 16.71
N VAL A 176 -4.33 11.84 17.87
CA VAL A 176 -5.68 11.57 18.41
C VAL A 176 -6.76 12.13 17.49
N SER A 177 -6.64 13.38 17.06
CA SER A 177 -7.58 14.00 16.13
C SER A 177 -7.62 13.28 14.79
N CYS A 178 -6.46 12.91 14.24
CA CYS A 178 -6.35 12.13 13.01
C CYS A 178 -7.04 10.76 13.16
N GLY A 179 -6.78 10.06 14.27
CA GLY A 179 -7.42 8.79 14.59
C GLY A 179 -8.94 8.90 14.70
N ALA A 180 -9.45 9.91 15.42
CA ALA A 180 -10.88 10.16 15.56
C ALA A 180 -11.55 10.42 14.20
N ILE A 181 -10.94 11.25 13.35
CA ILE A 181 -11.43 11.53 12.00
C ILE A 181 -11.44 10.24 11.16
N TYR A 182 -10.37 9.44 11.21
CA TYR A 182 -10.32 8.17 10.49
C TYR A 182 -11.34 7.16 11.00
N THR A 183 -11.64 7.12 12.30
CA THR A 183 -12.72 6.30 12.85
C THR A 183 -14.07 6.75 12.32
N VAL A 184 -14.37 8.06 12.33
CA VAL A 184 -15.63 8.59 11.78
C VAL A 184 -15.75 8.27 10.28
N LEU A 185 -14.70 8.48 9.49
CA LEU A 185 -14.69 8.11 8.08
C LEU A 185 -14.85 6.60 7.87
N GLY A 186 -14.24 5.78 8.73
CA GLY A 186 -14.36 4.32 8.72
C GLY A 186 -15.79 3.83 8.98
N LEU A 187 -16.58 4.55 9.79
CA LEU A 187 -18.01 4.25 9.99
C LEU A 187 -18.82 4.38 8.70
N PHE A 188 -18.40 5.23 7.77
CA PHE A 188 -19.01 5.35 6.43
C PHE A 188 -18.38 4.37 5.42
N GLY A 189 -17.61 3.39 5.87
CA GLY A 189 -16.96 2.40 5.01
C GLY A 189 -17.94 1.66 4.09
N ALA A 190 -19.13 1.30 4.57
CA ALA A 190 -20.16 0.67 3.76
C ALA A 190 -20.68 1.58 2.62
N VAL A 191 -20.83 2.88 2.88
CA VAL A 191 -21.16 3.87 1.85
C VAL A 191 -20.04 3.98 0.81
N VAL A 192 -18.78 3.99 1.25
CA VAL A 192 -17.62 4.01 0.34
C VAL A 192 -17.57 2.74 -0.52
N THR A 193 -17.80 1.57 0.08
CA THR A 193 -17.90 0.30 -0.66
C THR A 193 -19.05 0.33 -1.67
N GLY A 194 -20.23 0.81 -1.26
CA GLY A 194 -21.40 0.98 -2.14
C GLY A 194 -21.14 1.93 -3.32
N LEU A 195 -20.38 3.00 -3.09
CA LEU A 195 -19.95 3.90 -4.16
C LEU A 195 -18.98 3.20 -5.13
N LEU A 196 -18.00 2.45 -4.62
CA LEU A 196 -17.06 1.71 -5.47
C LEU A 196 -17.76 0.60 -6.27
N THR A 197 -18.80 -0.03 -5.74
CA THR A 197 -19.61 -1.02 -6.48
C THR A 197 -20.57 -0.38 -7.47
N ALA A 198 -20.98 0.88 -7.25
CA ALA A 198 -21.75 1.66 -8.21
C ALA A 198 -20.92 2.11 -9.42
N PHE A 199 -19.59 2.19 -9.29
CA PHE A 199 -18.70 2.59 -10.37
C PHE A 199 -18.46 1.45 -11.38
N PRO A 200 -18.24 1.77 -12.67
CA PRO A 200 -17.73 0.81 -13.63
C PRO A 200 -16.40 0.21 -13.17
N LYS A 201 -16.20 -1.09 -13.42
CA LYS A 201 -14.98 -1.81 -13.00
C LYS A 201 -13.72 -1.16 -13.56
N GLU A 202 -13.80 -0.64 -14.77
CA GLU A 202 -12.72 0.08 -15.45
C GLU A 202 -12.36 1.38 -14.74
N LEU A 203 -13.33 2.11 -14.21
CA LEU A 203 -13.10 3.33 -13.42
C LEU A 203 -12.32 2.98 -12.15
N VAL A 204 -12.79 1.96 -11.42
CA VAL A 204 -12.16 1.51 -10.17
C VAL A 204 -10.72 1.03 -10.43
N ALA A 205 -10.51 0.24 -11.49
CA ALA A 205 -9.17 -0.20 -11.88
C ALA A 205 -8.26 0.99 -12.25
N ALA A 206 -8.76 1.92 -13.06
CA ALA A 206 -8.01 3.10 -13.51
C ALA A 206 -7.60 4.01 -12.34
N ILE A 207 -8.53 4.36 -11.45
CA ILE A 207 -8.22 5.22 -10.30
C ILE A 207 -7.25 4.52 -9.33
N ALA A 208 -7.43 3.22 -9.09
CA ALA A 208 -6.54 2.45 -8.22
C ALA A 208 -5.10 2.45 -8.76
N GLY A 209 -4.89 2.16 -10.05
CA GLY A 209 -3.55 2.17 -10.65
C GLY A 209 -2.93 3.57 -10.70
N LEU A 210 -3.68 4.60 -11.13
CA LEU A 210 -3.19 5.98 -11.22
C LEU A 210 -2.81 6.56 -9.85
N ALA A 211 -3.60 6.27 -8.82
CA ALA A 211 -3.30 6.68 -7.44
C ALA A 211 -2.01 6.04 -6.90
N LEU A 212 -1.66 4.84 -7.36
CA LEU A 212 -0.49 4.09 -6.90
C LEU A 212 0.79 4.38 -7.70
N LEU A 213 0.74 5.14 -8.80
CA LEU A 213 1.92 5.43 -9.64
C LEU A 213 3.08 6.06 -8.86
N GLY A 214 2.79 6.94 -7.89
CA GLY A 214 3.83 7.53 -7.04
C GLY A 214 4.54 6.48 -6.18
N SER A 215 3.77 5.58 -5.55
CA SER A 215 4.29 4.51 -4.71
C SER A 215 5.07 3.46 -5.52
N ILE A 216 4.58 3.11 -6.71
CA ILE A 216 5.28 2.22 -7.64
C ILE A 216 6.62 2.83 -8.05
N GLY A 217 6.61 4.09 -8.48
CA GLY A 217 7.82 4.81 -8.90
C GLY A 217 8.86 4.91 -7.79
N ASN A 218 8.44 5.24 -6.56
CA ASN A 218 9.33 5.29 -5.42
C ASN A 218 9.89 3.91 -5.05
N GLY A 219 9.04 2.86 -5.05
CA GLY A 219 9.46 1.50 -4.79
C GLY A 219 10.49 1.01 -5.82
N LEU A 220 10.27 1.27 -7.11
CA LEU A 220 11.22 0.96 -8.17
C LEU A 220 12.53 1.75 -8.00
N ALA A 221 12.45 3.05 -7.73
CA ALA A 221 13.63 3.90 -7.54
C ALA A 221 14.52 3.41 -6.40
N VAL A 222 13.94 2.98 -5.27
CA VAL A 222 14.69 2.39 -4.15
C VAL A 222 15.20 0.99 -4.50
N ALA A 223 14.39 0.17 -5.16
CA ALA A 223 14.74 -1.20 -5.56
C ALA A 223 15.98 -1.27 -6.44
N VAL A 224 16.11 -0.35 -7.40
CA VAL A 224 17.23 -0.34 -8.36
C VAL A 224 18.34 0.64 -7.99
N LYS A 225 18.28 1.27 -6.82
CA LYS A 225 19.26 2.30 -6.42
C LYS A 225 20.68 1.72 -6.33
N ASP A 226 20.83 0.61 -5.62
CA ASP A 226 22.10 -0.04 -5.34
C ASP A 226 22.43 -1.07 -6.42
N GLU A 227 23.51 -0.82 -7.15
CA GLU A 227 23.96 -1.61 -8.29
C GLU A 227 24.20 -3.09 -7.94
N SER A 228 24.71 -3.35 -6.73
CA SER A 228 24.97 -4.72 -6.24
C SER A 228 23.71 -5.54 -6.00
N HIS A 229 22.55 -4.89 -5.85
CA HIS A 229 21.26 -5.53 -5.55
C HIS A 229 20.26 -5.44 -6.71
N ARG A 230 20.59 -4.74 -7.81
CA ARG A 230 19.64 -4.41 -8.90
C ARG A 230 19.00 -5.64 -9.52
N GLU A 231 19.79 -6.63 -9.90
CA GLU A 231 19.28 -7.82 -10.60
C GLU A 231 18.37 -8.65 -9.69
N ALA A 232 18.79 -8.90 -8.45
CA ALA A 232 17.95 -9.56 -7.44
C ALA A 232 16.63 -8.82 -7.18
N ALA A 233 16.67 -7.48 -7.13
CA ALA A 233 15.49 -6.65 -7.01
C ALA A 233 14.58 -6.73 -8.25
N LEU A 234 15.14 -6.72 -9.47
CA LEU A 234 14.38 -6.89 -10.71
C LEU A 234 13.69 -8.26 -10.80
N ILE A 235 14.38 -9.34 -10.41
CA ILE A 235 13.79 -10.68 -10.33
C ILE A 235 12.63 -10.70 -9.33
N THR A 236 12.84 -10.11 -8.13
CA THR A 236 11.78 -9.98 -7.11
C THR A 236 10.57 -9.26 -7.68
N PHE A 237 10.79 -8.14 -8.37
CA PHE A 237 9.75 -7.32 -8.96
C PHE A 237 8.96 -8.08 -10.03
N LEU A 238 9.63 -8.69 -11.01
CA LEU A 238 8.99 -9.38 -12.14
C LEU A 238 8.21 -10.61 -11.69
N VAL A 239 8.79 -11.44 -10.82
CA VAL A 239 8.10 -12.62 -10.28
C VAL A 239 6.87 -12.18 -9.48
N THR A 240 6.99 -11.17 -8.64
CA THR A 240 5.84 -10.63 -7.88
C THR A 240 4.75 -10.11 -8.81
N LEU A 241 5.13 -9.31 -9.81
CA LEU A 241 4.24 -8.70 -10.81
C LEU A 241 3.49 -9.75 -11.66
N SER A 242 4.14 -10.87 -11.96
CA SER A 242 3.56 -11.94 -12.79
C SER A 242 2.25 -12.51 -12.24
N GLY A 243 2.04 -12.43 -10.91
CA GLY A 243 0.88 -13.02 -10.26
C GLY A 243 0.87 -14.56 -10.26
N VAL A 244 2.00 -15.21 -10.62
CA VAL A 244 2.13 -16.67 -10.65
C VAL A 244 1.80 -17.30 -9.29
N VAL A 245 1.11 -18.44 -9.33
CA VAL A 245 0.87 -19.29 -8.16
C VAL A 245 1.50 -20.65 -8.42
N VAL A 246 2.52 -21.01 -7.64
CA VAL A 246 3.23 -22.30 -7.78
C VAL A 246 3.09 -23.06 -6.46
N ALA A 247 2.71 -24.34 -6.55
CA ALA A 247 2.44 -25.20 -5.38
C ALA A 247 1.42 -24.60 -4.39
N GLY A 248 0.43 -23.87 -4.90
CA GLY A 248 -0.56 -23.17 -4.08
C GLY A 248 0.01 -21.94 -3.33
N ILE A 249 1.22 -21.49 -3.67
CA ILE A 249 1.87 -20.33 -3.07
C ILE A 249 1.92 -19.17 -4.05
N GLY A 250 1.50 -17.99 -3.59
CA GLY A 250 1.40 -16.77 -4.41
C GLY A 250 2.74 -16.11 -4.78
N SER A 251 2.68 -15.26 -5.81
CA SER A 251 3.87 -14.65 -6.44
C SER A 251 4.71 -13.78 -5.52
N ALA A 252 4.10 -13.15 -4.52
CA ALA A 252 4.81 -12.30 -3.56
C ALA A 252 5.87 -13.08 -2.77
N PHE A 253 5.55 -14.30 -2.34
CA PHE A 253 6.52 -15.18 -1.68
C PHE A 253 7.62 -15.61 -2.65
N TRP A 254 7.22 -16.11 -3.83
CA TRP A 254 8.17 -16.56 -4.84
C TRP A 254 9.09 -15.45 -5.34
N GLY A 255 8.62 -14.20 -5.37
CA GLY A 255 9.43 -13.04 -5.70
C GLY A 255 10.56 -12.84 -4.69
N VAL A 256 10.26 -12.87 -3.39
CA VAL A 256 11.28 -12.76 -2.35
C VAL A 256 12.26 -13.92 -2.41
N VAL A 257 11.76 -15.15 -2.59
CA VAL A 257 12.61 -16.35 -2.70
C VAL A 257 13.54 -16.25 -3.90
N ALA A 258 13.01 -15.98 -5.10
CA ALA A 258 13.80 -15.87 -6.32
C ALA A 258 14.82 -14.74 -6.24
N GLY A 259 14.43 -13.57 -5.73
CA GLY A 259 15.35 -12.45 -5.53
C GLY A 259 16.43 -12.74 -4.48
N SER A 260 16.07 -13.38 -3.37
CA SER A 260 17.04 -13.73 -2.32
C SER A 260 18.03 -14.79 -2.83
N LEU A 261 17.57 -15.77 -3.60
CA LEU A 261 18.44 -16.77 -4.23
C LEU A 261 19.38 -16.13 -5.25
N ALA A 262 18.88 -15.24 -6.10
CA ALA A 262 19.70 -14.51 -7.06
C ALA A 262 20.79 -13.69 -6.34
N LEU A 263 20.40 -12.98 -5.27
CA LEU A 263 21.34 -12.23 -4.45
C LEU A 263 22.39 -13.12 -3.80
N LEU A 264 21.97 -14.25 -3.23
CA LEU A 264 22.89 -15.20 -2.61
C LEU A 264 23.90 -15.72 -3.64
N VAL A 265 23.47 -16.10 -4.84
CA VAL A 265 24.35 -16.57 -5.91
C VAL A 265 25.32 -15.48 -6.35
N GLN A 266 24.86 -14.23 -6.51
CA GLN A 266 25.70 -13.09 -6.89
C GLN A 266 26.76 -12.75 -5.82
N GLN A 267 26.44 -12.96 -4.54
CA GLN A 267 27.35 -12.75 -3.42
C GLN A 267 28.17 -14.01 -3.06
N TYR A 268 27.82 -15.18 -3.61
CA TYR A 268 28.50 -16.43 -3.36
C TYR A 268 29.82 -16.46 -4.12
N GLY A 269 30.89 -16.00 -3.46
CA GLY A 269 32.24 -15.92 -4.01
C GLY A 269 32.86 -14.53 -3.94
N SER A 270 32.10 -13.47 -3.62
CA SER A 270 32.60 -12.10 -3.47
C SER A 270 33.28 -11.82 -2.11
N ARG A 271 33.72 -12.87 -1.39
CA ARG A 271 34.58 -12.72 -0.20
C ARG A 271 36.02 -12.51 -0.65
N THR A 272 36.37 -11.27 -1.00
CA THR A 272 37.70 -10.60 -1.08
C THR A 272 37.55 -9.48 -2.12
N SER A 273 37.74 -8.19 -1.84
CA SER A 273 38.68 -7.52 -0.95
C SER A 273 38.13 -6.13 -0.60
N ASP A 274 38.11 -5.78 0.69
CA ASP A 274 38.47 -4.47 1.27
C ASP A 274 38.52 -4.62 2.80
#